data_AF-A0A371D9Z6-F1
#
_entry.id   AF-A0A371D9Z6-F1
#
_cell.length_a   1.000
_cell.length_b   1.000
_cell.length_c   1.000
_cell.angle_alpha   90.00
_cell.angle_beta   90.00
_cell.angle_gamma   90.00
#
_symmetry.space_group_name_H-M   'P 1'
#
loop_
_entity.id
_entity.type
_entity.pdbx_description
1 polymer ?
#
loop_
_entity_poly.entity_id
_entity_poly.type
_entity_poly.pdbx_seq_one_letter_code
_entity_poly.pdbx_strand_id
1 'polypeptide(L)'
;MGGFLVGFICGLLDFGRTPGILVVGLLGGLSVGVRVVLLRPGLLVPNYLVNWIVLVPFMLVGVAFVLLKQRPGIMSCCTAIGTFLIGLGVDLLLEKQSGWSFALRFLFDRNNSHFLAIVHKGYTPTIMTQIILGASIGAIPIFAFAQYKVFKGPFKRQSADSDSETASLAGEQEPGTSMTELLKPPPRMSRMQLLKSRFSVA
;
A
#
# COMPACT_ATOMS: atom_id res chain seq x y z
N MET A 1 20.21 -0.45 -7.47
CA MET A 1 20.58 -0.11 -6.08
C MET A 1 20.47 1.38 -5.76
N GLY A 2 20.96 2.29 -6.62
CA GLY A 2 20.86 3.75 -6.38
C GLY A 2 19.44 4.26 -6.09
N GLY A 3 18.45 3.91 -6.92
CA GLY A 3 17.06 4.34 -6.69
C GLY A 3 16.43 3.81 -5.38
N PHE A 4 16.84 2.62 -4.93
CA PHE A 4 16.41 2.08 -3.63
C PHE A 4 16.97 2.91 -2.47
N LEU A 5 18.26 3.25 -2.51
CA LEU A 5 18.89 4.08 -1.49
C LEU A 5 18.26 5.47 -1.43
N VAL A 6 18.05 6.13 -2.57
CA VAL A 6 17.38 7.44 -2.62
C VAL A 6 15.96 7.34 -2.08
N GLY A 7 15.18 6.36 -2.52
CA GLY A 7 13.81 6.15 -2.03
C GLY A 7 13.75 5.87 -0.53
N PHE A 8 14.71 5.11 0.01
CA PHE A 8 14.82 4.83 1.44
C PHE A 8 15.11 6.10 2.24
N ILE A 9 16.11 6.89 1.82
CA ILE A 9 16.47 8.15 2.49
C ILE A 9 15.30 9.14 2.43
N CYS A 10 14.67 9.32 1.26
CA CYS A 10 13.49 10.17 1.14
C CYS A 10 12.33 9.68 2.01
N GLY A 11 12.15 8.36 2.15
CA GLY A 11 11.11 7.78 2.99
C GLY A 11 11.30 7.97 4.50
N LEU A 12 12.54 8.20 4.96
CA LEU A 12 12.83 8.58 6.35
C LEU A 12 12.44 10.03 6.66
N LEU A 13 12.34 10.88 5.64
CA LEU A 13 11.94 12.28 5.78
C LEU A 13 10.41 12.40 5.73
N ASP A 14 9.84 13.29 6.54
CA ASP A 14 8.38 13.50 6.58
C ASP A 14 7.81 13.93 5.22
N PHE A 15 8.59 14.68 4.42
CA PHE A 15 8.22 15.10 3.07
C PHE A 15 8.07 13.91 2.10
N GLY A 16 8.92 12.89 2.20
CA GLY A 16 8.88 11.74 1.29
C GLY A 16 7.80 10.71 1.63
N ARG A 17 7.14 10.87 2.77
CA ARG A 17 6.14 9.92 3.26
C ARG A 17 4.87 9.88 2.41
N THR A 18 4.30 11.04 2.13
CA THR A 18 3.08 11.15 1.29
C THR A 18 3.30 10.60 -0.13
N PRO A 19 4.35 10.99 -0.87
CA PRO A 19 4.62 10.39 -2.18
C PRO A 19 4.95 8.89 -2.06
N GLY A 20 5.65 8.46 -1.01
CA GLY A 20 5.91 7.04 -0.75
C GLY A 20 4.63 6.21 -0.60
N ILE A 21 3.64 6.73 0.15
CA ILE A 21 2.33 6.10 0.33
C ILE A 21 1.58 5.99 -1.01
N LEU A 22 1.62 7.04 -1.84
CA LEU A 22 1.02 7.00 -3.19
C LEU A 22 1.71 5.96 -4.09
N VAL A 23 3.04 5.91 -4.06
CA VAL A 23 3.83 4.93 -4.82
C VAL A 23 3.51 3.51 -4.36
N VAL A 24 3.35 3.26 -3.05
CA VAL A 24 2.91 1.96 -2.52
C VAL A 24 1.53 1.59 -3.06
N GLY A 25 0.58 2.52 -3.08
CA GLY A 25 -0.75 2.27 -3.66
C GLY A 25 -0.69 1.95 -5.15
N LEU A 26 0.10 2.72 -5.91
CA LEU A 26 0.29 2.53 -7.34
C LEU A 26 0.93 1.17 -7.64
N LEU A 27 2.03 0.82 -6.96
CA LEU A 27 2.75 -0.43 -7.14
C LEU A 27 1.93 -1.64 -6.65
N GLY A 28 1.17 -1.49 -5.56
CA GLY A 28 0.25 -2.53 -5.08
C GLY A 28 -0.84 -2.85 -6.11
N GLY A 29 -1.45 -1.81 -6.69
CA GLY A 29 -2.42 -1.95 -7.77
C GLY A 29 -1.81 -2.56 -9.03
N LEU A 30 -0.68 -2.02 -9.49
CA LEU A 30 0.08 -2.53 -10.65
C LEU A 30 0.40 -4.01 -10.49
N SER A 31 0.86 -4.40 -9.30
CA SER A 31 1.21 -5.77 -8.95
C SER A 31 0.03 -6.73 -9.10
N VAL A 32 -1.17 -6.35 -8.68
CA VAL A 32 -2.38 -7.17 -8.88
C VAL A 32 -2.77 -7.21 -10.36
N GLY A 33 -2.80 -6.05 -11.03
CA GLY A 33 -3.17 -5.94 -12.44
C GLY A 33 -2.27 -6.76 -13.36
N VAL A 34 -0.96 -6.72 -13.13
CA VAL A 34 0.02 -7.53 -13.87
C VAL A 34 -0.31 -9.02 -13.72
N ARG A 35 -0.51 -9.53 -12.51
CA ARG A 35 -0.86 -10.95 -12.32
C ARG A 35 -2.14 -11.32 -13.08
N VAL A 36 -3.18 -10.49 -13.03
CA VAL A 36 -4.42 -10.74 -13.77
C VAL A 36 -4.15 -10.87 -15.27
N VAL A 37 -3.33 -9.97 -15.83
CA VAL A 37 -3.00 -10.00 -17.26
C VAL A 37 -2.15 -11.20 -17.65
N LEU A 38 -1.29 -11.68 -16.74
CA LEU A 38 -0.39 -12.80 -16.97
C LEU A 38 -1.04 -14.19 -16.86
N LEU A 39 -2.30 -14.29 -16.44
CA LEU A 39 -3.05 -15.56 -16.36
C LEU A 39 -3.29 -16.20 -17.73
N ARG A 40 -3.38 -15.41 -18.80
CA ARG A 40 -3.78 -15.88 -20.13
C ARG A 40 -2.60 -15.94 -21.09
N PRO A 41 -2.50 -17.00 -21.93
CA PRO A 41 -1.58 -17.01 -23.07
C PRO A 41 -1.84 -15.82 -24.00
N GLY A 42 -0.79 -15.21 -24.53
CA GLY A 42 -0.87 -14.02 -25.39
C GLY A 42 -1.26 -12.73 -24.65
N LEU A 43 -1.28 -12.78 -23.32
CA LEU A 43 -1.85 -11.79 -22.39
C LEU A 43 -3.39 -11.76 -22.45
N LEU A 44 -4.02 -11.10 -21.47
CA LEU A 44 -5.48 -11.11 -21.30
C LEU A 44 -6.22 -10.81 -22.62
N VAL A 45 -5.71 -9.81 -23.34
CA VAL A 45 -6.06 -9.50 -24.72
C VAL A 45 -4.76 -9.47 -25.55
N PRO A 46 -4.72 -10.05 -26.76
CA PRO A 46 -3.53 -10.03 -27.64
C PRO A 46 -3.31 -8.64 -28.27
N ASN A 47 -3.52 -7.58 -27.49
CA ASN A 47 -3.28 -6.20 -27.84
C ASN A 47 -2.61 -5.51 -26.63
N TYR A 48 -1.41 -4.99 -26.88
CA TYR A 48 -0.61 -4.29 -25.88
C TYR A 48 -1.36 -3.17 -25.18
N LEU A 49 -2.00 -2.29 -25.95
CA LEU A 49 -2.70 -1.12 -25.41
C LEU A 49 -3.87 -1.54 -24.53
N VAL A 50 -4.57 -2.61 -24.91
CA VAL A 50 -5.70 -3.13 -24.14
C VAL A 50 -5.23 -3.69 -22.79
N ASN A 51 -4.10 -4.38 -22.75
CA ASN A 51 -3.53 -4.85 -21.47
C ASN A 51 -3.17 -3.66 -20.56
N TRP A 52 -2.65 -2.56 -21.10
CA TRP A 52 -2.40 -1.35 -20.31
C TRP A 52 -3.69 -0.69 -19.81
N ILE A 53 -4.75 -0.68 -20.63
CA ILE A 53 -6.08 -0.22 -20.22
C ILE A 53 -6.63 -1.07 -19.08
N VAL A 54 -6.29 -2.36 -19.01
CA VAL A 54 -6.65 -3.22 -17.87
C VAL A 54 -5.80 -2.91 -16.64
N LEU A 55 -4.51 -2.60 -16.80
CA LEU A 55 -3.59 -2.28 -15.69
C LEU A 55 -3.95 -0.97 -14.96
N VAL A 56 -4.33 0.07 -15.70
CA VAL A 56 -4.62 1.42 -15.15
C VAL A 56 -5.71 1.40 -14.06
N PRO A 57 -6.87 0.76 -14.24
CA PRO A 57 -7.88 0.60 -13.20
C PRO A 57 -7.34 -0.02 -11.91
N PHE A 58 -6.53 -1.08 -12.00
CA PHE A 58 -5.95 -1.70 -10.80
C PHE A 58 -5.00 -0.75 -10.06
N MET A 59 -4.18 0.01 -10.79
CA MET A 59 -3.33 1.06 -10.24
C MET A 59 -4.16 2.14 -9.52
N LEU A 60 -5.23 2.63 -10.15
CA LEU A 60 -6.13 3.63 -9.57
C LEU A 60 -6.84 3.09 -8.31
N VAL A 61 -7.30 1.84 -8.33
CA VAL A 61 -7.91 1.19 -7.17
C VAL A 61 -6.92 1.08 -6.02
N GLY A 62 -5.65 0.72 -6.28
CA GLY A 62 -4.61 0.67 -5.27
C GLY A 62 -4.36 2.03 -4.61
N VAL A 63 -4.23 3.09 -5.42
CA VAL A 63 -4.09 4.48 -4.92
C VAL A 63 -5.32 4.92 -4.14
N ALA A 64 -6.52 4.72 -4.69
CA ALA A 64 -7.77 5.07 -4.03
C ALA A 64 -7.93 4.33 -2.69
N PHE A 65 -7.57 3.05 -2.63
CA PHE A 65 -7.68 2.27 -1.41
C PHE A 65 -6.77 2.78 -0.29
N VAL A 66 -5.54 3.18 -0.64
CA VAL A 66 -4.61 3.81 0.28
C VAL A 66 -5.08 5.20 0.74
N LEU A 67 -5.72 5.99 -0.12
CA LEU A 67 -6.24 7.30 0.24
C LEU A 67 -7.50 7.23 1.11
N LEU A 68 -8.46 6.36 0.75
CA LEU A 68 -9.73 6.22 1.46
C LEU A 68 -9.57 5.49 2.80
N LYS A 69 -8.67 4.51 2.85
CA LYS A 69 -8.44 3.65 4.02
C LYS A 69 -6.95 3.38 4.22
N GLN A 70 -6.19 4.39 4.65
CA GLN A 70 -4.73 4.33 4.82
C GLN A 70 -4.22 3.04 5.47
N ARG A 71 -4.77 2.63 6.62
CA ARG A 71 -4.24 1.46 7.35
C ARG A 71 -4.41 0.14 6.58
N PRO A 72 -5.63 -0.34 6.28
CA PRO A 72 -5.80 -1.58 5.52
C PRO A 72 -5.31 -1.45 4.07
N GLY A 73 -5.34 -0.24 3.50
CA GLY A 73 -4.85 0.04 2.15
C GLY A 73 -3.35 -0.17 2.02
N ILE A 74 -2.55 0.45 2.89
CA ILE A 74 -1.08 0.28 2.90
C ILE A 74 -0.71 -1.18 3.14
N MET A 75 -1.34 -1.86 4.11
CA MET A 75 -1.06 -3.27 4.40
C MET A 75 -1.36 -4.20 3.22
N SER A 76 -2.51 -4.00 2.58
CA SER A 76 -2.90 -4.81 1.43
C SER A 76 -1.99 -4.56 0.23
N CYS A 77 -1.61 -3.31 -0.03
CA CYS A 77 -0.69 -2.97 -1.12
C CYS A 77 0.72 -3.49 -0.85
N CYS A 78 1.24 -3.34 0.37
CA CYS A 78 2.54 -3.90 0.76
C CYS A 78 2.55 -5.43 0.64
N THR A 79 1.47 -6.09 1.07
CA THR A 79 1.32 -7.53 0.90
C THR A 79 1.28 -7.91 -0.58
N ALA A 80 0.51 -7.21 -1.40
CA ALA A 80 0.43 -7.46 -2.83
C ALA A 80 1.80 -7.31 -3.52
N ILE A 81 2.57 -6.28 -3.18
CA ILE A 81 3.94 -6.11 -3.70
C ILE A 81 4.85 -7.25 -3.20
N GLY A 82 4.77 -7.59 -1.92
CA GLY A 82 5.60 -8.65 -1.32
C GLY A 82 5.35 -10.02 -1.95
N THR A 83 4.08 -10.45 -2.05
CA THR A 83 3.74 -11.73 -2.68
C THR A 83 4.06 -11.75 -4.17
N PHE A 84 4.15 -10.59 -4.82
CA PHE A 84 4.56 -10.50 -6.22
C PHE A 84 6.04 -10.77 -6.36
N LEU A 85 6.86 -10.11 -5.56
CA LEU A 85 8.31 -10.32 -5.59
C LEU A 85 8.68 -11.74 -5.16
N ILE A 86 8.00 -12.30 -4.15
CA ILE A 86 8.18 -13.70 -3.74
C ILE A 86 7.74 -14.64 -4.87
N GLY A 87 6.55 -14.45 -5.44
CA GLY A 87 6.06 -15.28 -6.55
C GLY A 87 6.97 -15.21 -7.77
N LEU A 88 7.44 -14.02 -8.12
CA LEU A 88 8.41 -13.78 -9.18
C LEU A 88 9.74 -14.50 -8.90
N GLY A 89 10.24 -14.44 -7.67
CA GLY A 89 11.47 -15.14 -7.28
C GLY A 89 11.32 -16.66 -7.35
N VAL A 90 10.20 -17.21 -6.88
CA VAL A 90 9.92 -18.65 -6.96
C VAL A 90 9.77 -19.10 -8.41
N ASP A 91 9.05 -18.35 -9.24
CA ASP A 91 8.88 -18.64 -10.66
C ASP A 91 10.23 -18.55 -11.41
N LEU A 92 11.09 -17.58 -11.10
CA LEU A 92 12.45 -17.52 -11.63
C LEU A 92 13.29 -18.75 -11.28
N LEU A 93 13.15 -19.30 -10.07
CA LEU A 93 13.90 -20.49 -9.66
C LEU A 93 13.43 -21.75 -10.41
N LEU A 94 12.13 -21.87 -10.66
CA LEU A 94 11.54 -23.07 -11.27
C LEU A 94 11.51 -23.00 -12.80
N GLU A 95 11.08 -21.87 -13.36
CA GLU A 95 10.82 -21.66 -14.79
C GLU A 95 11.85 -20.75 -15.47
N LYS A 96 12.79 -20.16 -14.71
CA LYS A 96 13.85 -19.31 -15.26
C LYS A 96 13.29 -18.19 -16.15
N GLN A 97 13.46 -18.30 -17.47
CA GLN A 97 13.04 -17.32 -18.46
C GLN A 97 11.84 -17.78 -19.31
N SER A 98 11.09 -18.82 -18.92
CA SER A 98 9.83 -19.20 -19.59
C SER A 98 8.57 -18.66 -18.90
N GLY A 99 8.63 -18.36 -17.61
CA GLY A 99 7.49 -17.91 -16.81
C GLY A 99 7.31 -16.37 -16.77
N TRP A 100 7.16 -15.83 -15.56
CA TRP A 100 6.88 -14.42 -15.28
C TRP A 100 7.95 -13.49 -15.81
N SER A 101 9.22 -13.89 -15.78
CA SER A 101 10.32 -13.05 -16.28
C SER A 101 10.13 -12.69 -17.75
N PHE A 102 9.80 -13.69 -18.58
CA PHE A 102 9.50 -13.46 -19.99
C PHE A 102 8.19 -12.71 -20.18
N ALA A 103 7.17 -13.02 -19.38
CA ALA A 103 5.88 -12.35 -19.44
C ALA A 103 5.99 -10.84 -19.15
N LEU A 104 6.78 -10.47 -18.15
CA LEU A 104 7.07 -9.08 -17.81
C LEU A 104 7.87 -8.39 -18.91
N ARG A 105 8.82 -9.10 -19.51
CA ARG A 105 9.53 -8.59 -20.68
C ARG A 105 8.57 -8.36 -21.84
N PHE A 106 7.66 -9.30 -22.11
CA PHE A 106 6.63 -9.13 -23.15
C PHE A 106 5.71 -7.94 -22.86
N LEU A 107 5.37 -7.69 -21.60
CA LEU A 107 4.47 -6.61 -21.19
C LEU A 107 5.13 -5.23 -21.17
N PHE A 108 6.41 -5.12 -20.78
CA PHE A 108 7.09 -3.84 -20.57
C PHE A 108 8.19 -3.53 -21.59
N ASP A 109 8.78 -4.52 -22.26
CA ASP A 109 9.87 -4.32 -23.22
C ASP A 109 9.33 -4.06 -24.64
N ARG A 110 9.53 -2.84 -25.12
CA ARG A 110 9.18 -2.39 -26.49
C ARG A 110 10.40 -2.03 -27.32
N ASN A 111 11.59 -2.47 -26.91
CA ASN A 111 12.80 -2.20 -27.67
C ASN A 111 12.78 -2.95 -29.01
N ASN A 112 12.93 -2.24 -30.14
CA ASN A 112 12.77 -2.79 -31.50
C ASN A 112 13.61 -4.05 -31.76
N SER A 113 14.82 -4.13 -31.21
CA SER A 113 15.73 -5.27 -31.39
C SER A 113 15.25 -6.56 -30.70
N HIS A 114 14.51 -6.44 -29.60
CA HIS A 114 13.98 -7.57 -28.84
C HIS A 114 12.49 -7.80 -29.11
N PHE A 115 11.78 -6.76 -29.51
CA PHE A 115 10.34 -6.75 -29.71
C PHE A 115 9.90 -7.79 -30.73
N LEU A 116 10.55 -7.85 -31.90
CA LEU A 116 10.16 -8.77 -32.97
C LEU A 116 10.33 -10.24 -32.53
N ALA A 117 11.42 -10.56 -31.82
CA ALA A 117 11.68 -11.90 -31.31
C ALA A 117 10.71 -12.29 -30.17
N ILE A 118 10.38 -11.34 -29.29
CA ILE A 118 9.49 -11.56 -28.14
C ILE A 118 8.04 -11.75 -28.61
N VAL A 119 7.57 -10.91 -29.53
CA VAL A 119 6.20 -11.00 -30.08
C VAL A 119 6.03 -12.25 -30.93
N HIS A 120 7.01 -12.60 -31.75
CA HIS A 120 6.92 -13.80 -32.60
C HIS A 120 6.97 -15.09 -31.77
N LYS A 121 7.69 -15.11 -30.64
CA LYS A 121 7.67 -16.25 -29.70
C LYS A 121 6.33 -16.36 -28.96
N GLY A 122 5.71 -15.23 -28.62
CA GLY A 122 4.48 -15.19 -27.83
C GLY A 122 4.70 -15.62 -26.38
N TYR A 123 3.79 -15.20 -25.49
CA TYR A 123 3.78 -15.64 -24.09
C TYR A 123 2.79 -16.79 -23.90
N THR A 124 3.27 -17.92 -23.40
CA THR A 124 2.46 -19.08 -23.03
C THR A 124 2.83 -19.51 -21.59
N PRO A 125 2.03 -19.17 -20.57
CA PRO A 125 2.35 -19.53 -19.19
C PRO A 125 2.34 -21.04 -19.00
N THR A 126 3.41 -21.58 -18.38
CA THR A 126 3.43 -22.99 -17.95
C THR A 126 2.40 -23.23 -16.83
N ILE A 127 2.06 -24.51 -16.61
CA ILE A 127 1.13 -24.88 -15.54
C ILE A 127 1.67 -24.43 -14.17
N MET A 128 2.98 -24.57 -13.93
CA MET A 128 3.60 -24.14 -12.68
C MET A 128 3.50 -22.62 -12.51
N THR A 129 3.76 -21.85 -13.57
CA THR A 129 3.57 -20.39 -13.55
C THR A 129 2.14 -20.01 -13.20
N GLN A 130 1.13 -20.70 -13.73
CA GLN A 130 -0.28 -20.44 -13.41
C GLN A 130 -0.60 -20.76 -11.94
N ILE A 131 -0.07 -21.86 -11.42
CA ILE A 131 -0.22 -22.25 -10.00
C ILE A 131 0.41 -21.21 -9.08
N ILE A 132 1.66 -20.80 -9.34
CA ILE A 132 2.36 -19.78 -8.56
C ILE A 132 1.59 -18.46 -8.60
N LEU A 133 1.02 -18.13 -9.76
CA LEU A 133 0.26 -16.91 -9.92
C LEU A 133 -1.05 -16.91 -9.17
N GLY A 134 -1.84 -17.99 -9.26
CA GLY A 134 -3.03 -18.18 -8.44
C GLY A 134 -2.72 -18.16 -6.95
N ALA A 135 -1.69 -18.88 -6.52
CA ALA A 135 -1.23 -18.92 -5.13
C ALA A 135 -0.81 -17.52 -4.63
N SER A 136 -0.08 -16.76 -5.45
CA SER A 136 0.38 -15.42 -5.07
C SER A 136 -0.76 -14.40 -4.94
N ILE A 137 -1.86 -14.56 -5.71
CA ILE A 137 -3.08 -13.75 -5.57
C ILE A 137 -3.83 -14.16 -4.31
N GLY A 138 -4.04 -15.46 -4.09
CA GLY A 138 -4.73 -15.98 -2.90
C GLY A 138 -4.01 -15.66 -1.59
N ALA A 139 -2.69 -15.55 -1.61
CA ALA A 139 -1.89 -15.16 -0.46
C ALA A 139 -2.10 -13.69 -0.02
N ILE A 140 -2.58 -12.81 -0.91
CA ILE A 140 -2.78 -11.38 -0.61
C ILE A 140 -3.74 -11.19 0.57
N PRO A 141 -5.00 -11.66 0.55
CA PRO A 141 -5.92 -11.45 1.67
C PRO A 141 -5.43 -12.12 2.97
N ILE A 142 -4.77 -13.29 2.88
CA ILE A 142 -4.27 -14.03 4.05
C ILE A 142 -3.19 -13.23 4.78
N PHE A 143 -2.17 -12.78 4.05
CA PHE A 143 -1.08 -12.02 4.63
C PHE A 143 -1.48 -10.59 4.96
N ALA A 144 -2.39 -9.97 4.20
CA ALA A 144 -2.92 -8.65 4.54
C ALA A 144 -3.70 -8.71 5.87
N PHE A 145 -4.49 -9.76 6.10
CA PHE A 145 -5.18 -9.98 7.37
C PHE A 145 -4.20 -10.26 8.52
N ALA A 146 -3.16 -11.07 8.28
CA ALA A 146 -2.11 -11.30 9.26
C ALA A 146 -1.39 -9.99 9.65
N GLN A 147 -1.00 -9.18 8.67
CA GLN A 147 -0.41 -7.85 8.90
C GLN A 147 -1.36 -6.92 9.65
N TYR A 148 -2.65 -6.92 9.29
CA TYR A 148 -3.65 -6.11 9.97
C TYR A 148 -3.80 -6.46 11.45
N LYS A 149 -3.70 -7.75 11.80
CA LYS A 149 -3.73 -8.20 13.20
C LYS A 149 -2.47 -7.87 13.98
N VAL A 150 -1.29 -8.02 13.35
CA VAL A 150 0.01 -7.76 13.99
C VAL A 150 0.24 -6.27 14.20
N PHE A 151 -0.05 -5.44 13.20
CA PHE A 151 0.22 -4.01 13.22
C PHE A 151 -1.04 -3.20 13.57
N LYS A 152 -1.23 -2.91 14.86
CA LYS A 152 -2.43 -2.20 15.38
C LYS A 152 -2.34 -0.67 15.39
N GLY A 153 -1.12 -0.12 15.33
CA GLY A 153 -0.89 1.32 15.45
C GLY A 153 -1.38 2.15 14.25
N PRO A 154 -1.68 3.45 14.46
CA PRO A 154 -1.93 4.38 13.36
C PRO A 154 -0.64 4.62 12.58
N PHE A 155 -0.75 4.74 11.25
CA PHE A 155 0.42 5.10 10.45
C PHE A 155 0.78 6.59 10.63
N LYS A 156 -0.18 7.50 10.81
CA LYS A 156 0.18 8.89 11.16
C LYS A 156 0.87 8.95 12.52
N ARG A 157 2.05 9.57 12.55
CA ARG A 157 2.66 10.06 13.80
C ARG A 157 1.74 11.18 14.28
N GLN A 158 1.15 11.05 15.48
CA GLN A 158 0.53 12.19 16.12
C GLN A 158 1.63 13.24 16.30
N SER A 159 1.44 14.41 15.70
CA SER A 159 2.24 15.58 16.02
C SER A 159 2.10 15.79 17.52
N ALA A 160 3.22 15.84 18.25
CA ALA A 160 3.21 16.22 19.66
C ALA A 160 2.80 17.69 19.87
N ASP A 161 2.58 18.46 18.78
CA ASP A 161 2.25 19.89 18.82
C ASP A 161 0.88 20.22 19.40
N SER A 162 -0.08 19.29 19.44
CA SER A 162 -1.40 19.58 20.03
C SER A 162 -1.34 19.82 21.53
N ASP A 163 -0.32 19.27 22.20
CA ASP A 163 -0.17 19.33 23.65
C ASP A 163 0.71 20.54 24.06
N SER A 164 1.55 21.03 23.14
CA SER A 164 2.38 22.23 23.32
C SER A 164 1.56 23.51 23.19
N GLU A 165 0.68 23.60 22.18
CA GLU A 165 -0.11 24.80 21.90
C GLU A 165 -1.25 25.02 22.90
N THR A 166 -1.81 23.94 23.49
CA THR A 166 -2.77 24.08 24.59
C THR A 166 -2.09 24.40 25.92
N ALA A 167 -0.83 24.01 26.12
CA ALA A 167 -0.05 24.37 27.31
C ALA A 167 0.45 25.82 27.25
N SER A 168 0.79 26.35 26.07
CA SER A 168 1.19 27.76 25.91
C SER A 168 -0.01 28.71 26.02
N LEU A 169 -1.17 28.37 25.47
CA LEU A 169 -2.40 29.16 25.61
C LEU A 169 -3.00 29.13 27.02
N ALA A 170 -2.64 28.13 27.84
CA ALA A 170 -3.06 28.04 29.24
C ALA A 170 -2.15 28.84 30.20
N GLY A 171 -1.02 29.38 29.73
CA GLY A 171 -0.05 30.12 30.53
C GLY A 171 -0.24 31.64 30.59
N GLU A 172 -1.18 32.19 29.81
CA GLU A 172 -1.26 33.65 29.56
C GLU A 172 -2.56 34.33 30.02
N GLN A 173 -3.26 33.80 31.04
CA GLN A 173 -4.52 34.39 31.48
C GLN A 173 -4.66 34.58 32.99
N GLU A 174 -4.23 35.76 33.46
CA GLU A 174 -4.72 36.42 34.68
C GLU A 174 -5.91 37.35 34.34
N PRO A 175 -6.74 37.77 35.32
CA PRO A 175 -8.18 37.54 35.29
C PRO A 175 -9.01 38.70 34.72
N GLY A 176 -10.01 38.35 33.91
CA GLY A 176 -11.05 39.27 33.46
C GLY A 176 -12.34 38.49 33.19
N THR A 177 -13.27 38.56 34.15
CA THR A 177 -14.61 37.96 34.13
C THR A 177 -15.33 38.26 32.81
N SER A 178 -15.63 37.22 32.04
CA SER A 178 -16.46 37.33 30.84
C SER A 178 -17.38 36.12 30.70
N MET A 179 -18.66 36.44 30.49
CA MET A 179 -19.88 35.65 30.54
C MET A 179 -20.01 34.56 29.45
N THR A 180 -18.91 33.85 29.15
CA THR A 180 -18.82 32.87 28.04
C THR A 180 -18.67 31.41 28.51
N GLU A 181 -18.84 31.16 29.82
CA GLU A 181 -18.73 29.81 30.42
C GLU A 181 -19.98 28.93 30.22
N LEU A 182 -21.11 29.49 29.79
CA LEU A 182 -22.38 28.76 29.72
C LEU A 182 -22.60 27.93 28.45
N LEU A 183 -21.65 27.97 27.49
CA LEU A 183 -21.75 27.23 26.22
C LEU A 183 -20.55 26.29 25.96
N LYS A 184 -19.85 25.84 27.01
CA LYS A 184 -18.79 24.85 26.87
C LYS A 184 -19.39 23.45 27.04
N PRO A 185 -19.40 22.57 26.02
CA PRO A 185 -19.78 21.18 26.23
C PRO A 185 -18.83 20.58 27.28
N PRO A 186 -19.33 19.76 28.21
CA PRO A 186 -18.50 19.26 29.30
C PRO A 186 -17.29 18.51 28.73
N PRO A 187 -16.10 18.68 29.35
CA PRO A 187 -14.89 18.02 28.89
C PRO A 187 -15.14 16.52 28.79
N ARG A 188 -14.85 15.92 27.63
CA ARG A 188 -14.90 14.48 27.43
C ARG A 188 -13.91 13.84 28.39
N MET A 189 -14.42 13.35 29.52
CA MET A 189 -13.61 12.65 30.51
C MET A 189 -12.96 11.43 29.88
N SER A 190 -11.65 11.31 30.05
CA SER A 190 -10.94 10.08 29.74
C SER A 190 -11.51 8.93 30.57
N ARG A 191 -11.59 7.71 30.01
CA ARG A 191 -12.07 6.50 30.71
C ARG A 191 -11.39 6.29 32.08
N MET A 192 -10.14 6.73 32.23
CA MET A 192 -9.41 6.66 33.50
C MET A 192 -9.96 7.64 34.56
N GLN A 193 -10.45 8.82 34.16
CA GLN A 193 -11.06 9.78 35.08
C GLN A 193 -12.45 9.32 35.55
N LEU A 194 -13.22 8.67 34.68
CA LEU A 194 -14.50 8.03 35.02
C LEU A 194 -14.34 6.89 36.03
N LEU A 195 -13.26 6.11 35.93
CA LEU A 195 -12.94 5.08 36.92
C LEU A 195 -12.53 5.70 38.25
N LYS A 196 -11.70 6.76 38.24
CA LYS A 196 -11.24 7.40 39.47
C LYS A 196 -12.36 8.10 40.25
N SER A 197 -13.34 8.69 39.57
CA SER A 197 -14.50 9.31 40.24
C SER A 197 -15.46 8.28 40.86
N ARG A 198 -15.53 7.07 40.31
CA ARG A 198 -16.35 5.97 40.84
C ARG A 198 -15.77 5.35 42.12
N PHE A 199 -14.47 5.51 42.37
CA PHE A 199 -13.76 4.93 43.51
C PHE A 199 -13.32 5.98 44.57
N SER A 200 -13.69 7.25 44.40
CA SER A 200 -13.35 8.33 45.34
C SER A 200 -14.49 8.69 46.31
N VAL A 201 -15.48 7.80 46.47
CA VAL A 201 -16.49 7.89 47.53
C VAL A 201 -16.40 6.61 48.35
N ALA A 202 -15.45 6.59 49.27
CA ALA A 202 -15.39 5.74 50.45
C ALA A 202 -14.50 6.43 51.48
#